data_AF-A0A935TYZ0-F1
#
_entry.id   AF-A0A935TYZ0-F1
#
_cell.length_a   1.000
_cell.length_b   1.000
_cell.length_c   1.000
_cell.angle_alpha   90.00
_cell.angle_beta   90.00
_cell.angle_gamma   90.00
#
_symmetry.space_group_name_H-M   'P 1'
#
loop_
_entity.id
_entity.type
_entity.pdbx_description
1 polymer ?
#
loop_
_entity_poly.entity_id
_entity_poly.type
_entity_poly.pdbx_seq_one_letter_code
_entity_poly.pdbx_strand_id
1 'polypeptide(L)'
;MSAVSTAACDAAAPGAVVEDARESVLVLDGFGVAFGKNIVLADISLRLPPVGTCVLMGPAGGGKSTLLRSLAGVNQAQPDLRQWGRVFYQGAPLGQGRRPVLVQQDARYLTSTVRENLVSSFPDRNRLERSEQTRRIELLLAACGGGELRTALEQDALGLALPLRRLLSVIRALATDAPLILLDESTAGLEESSAEPILTAVRWYAQTHAVLLVTHHQAQARALADRVVLLGGGRVQEDASGSAFFSAAASPLTQSFLDSGRVALPSPGADPATLSEDVPPPPPLSPAAVAARAAPSAMIGPRDFRWVVPGQLGGLPRPGIVAELAEDIEALARLGVTTLVTLEETPTVPAETLAAAGIRSVHLPIVDMEAPDEAEAALWCRDLAGRLDAGEVIAMHCRAGQGRTGTMLASQLIWAGASAIAALDQVRGINPRWVTSDAQVRFLARFDAFLRRPQPSPR
;
A
#
# COMPACT_ATOMS: atom_id res chain seq x y z
N MET A 1 -40.72 -22.01 -37.12
CA MET A 1 -39.70 -22.95 -36.64
C MET A 1 -38.33 -22.43 -37.04
N SER A 2 -37.80 -21.46 -36.28
CA SER A 2 -36.43 -20.96 -36.49
C SER A 2 -35.70 -21.11 -35.17
N ALA A 3 -34.67 -21.97 -35.18
CA ALA A 3 -33.87 -22.31 -34.00
C ALA A 3 -32.84 -21.21 -33.76
N VAL A 4 -32.84 -20.67 -32.55
CA VAL A 4 -31.83 -19.72 -32.07
C VAL A 4 -30.62 -20.52 -31.60
N SER A 5 -29.50 -20.33 -32.29
CA SER A 5 -28.18 -20.86 -31.95
C SER A 5 -27.62 -20.13 -30.72
N THR A 6 -27.51 -20.83 -29.61
CA THR A 6 -26.84 -20.39 -28.38
C THR A 6 -25.32 -20.54 -28.56
N ALA A 7 -24.63 -19.42 -28.71
CA ALA A 7 -23.16 -19.39 -28.64
C ALA A 7 -22.74 -19.56 -27.17
N ALA A 8 -22.13 -20.71 -26.88
CA ALA A 8 -21.54 -21.00 -25.58
C ALA A 8 -20.33 -20.09 -25.33
N CYS A 9 -20.28 -19.50 -24.14
CA CYS A 9 -19.12 -18.77 -23.63
C CYS A 9 -18.09 -19.82 -23.20
N ASP A 10 -17.09 -20.08 -24.05
CA ASP A 10 -15.97 -20.97 -23.72
C ASP A 10 -15.11 -20.33 -22.62
N ALA A 11 -15.09 -20.98 -21.46
CA ALA A 11 -14.15 -20.68 -20.39
C ALA A 11 -12.73 -20.94 -20.89
N ALA A 12 -11.90 -19.90 -20.95
CA ALA A 12 -10.52 -20.00 -21.42
C ALA A 12 -9.71 -21.01 -20.57
N ALA A 13 -9.00 -21.91 -21.26
CA ALA A 13 -8.16 -22.93 -20.63
C ALA A 13 -7.02 -22.33 -19.79
N PRO A 14 -6.56 -22.99 -18.71
CA PRO A 14 -5.53 -22.49 -17.81
C PRO A 14 -4.16 -22.18 -18.45
N GLY A 15 -3.91 -22.62 -19.69
CA GLY A 15 -2.72 -22.28 -20.48
C GLY A 15 -2.75 -20.88 -21.12
N ALA A 16 -3.92 -20.35 -21.47
CA ALA A 16 -4.04 -19.05 -22.16
C ALA A 16 -3.67 -17.86 -21.27
N VAL A 17 -3.89 -17.97 -19.95
CA VAL A 17 -3.56 -16.91 -18.98
C VAL A 17 -2.04 -16.75 -18.81
N VAL A 18 -1.25 -17.79 -19.08
CA VAL A 18 0.21 -17.80 -18.90
C VAL A 18 0.95 -17.27 -20.13
N GLU A 19 0.45 -17.53 -21.35
CA GLU A 19 1.03 -16.98 -22.59
C GLU A 19 0.80 -15.47 -22.71
N ASP A 20 -0.38 -15.00 -22.33
CA ASP A 20 -0.83 -13.60 -22.39
C ASP A 20 -0.14 -12.70 -21.33
N ALA A 21 0.38 -13.29 -20.25
CA ALA A 21 1.13 -12.57 -19.21
C ALA A 21 2.52 -12.06 -19.66
N ARG A 22 2.97 -12.42 -20.87
CA ARG A 22 4.21 -11.89 -21.47
C ARG A 22 4.01 -10.60 -22.26
N GLU A 23 2.79 -10.34 -22.73
CA GLU A 23 2.45 -9.14 -23.52
C GLU A 23 1.86 -8.00 -22.66
N SER A 24 1.43 -8.31 -21.43
CA SER A 24 0.87 -7.35 -20.48
C SER A 24 1.78 -7.20 -19.26
N VAL A 25 1.95 -5.96 -18.77
CA VAL A 25 2.70 -5.72 -17.52
C VAL A 25 1.89 -6.12 -16.29
N LEU A 26 0.57 -6.05 -16.38
CA LEU A 26 -0.35 -6.41 -15.31
C LEU A 26 -1.56 -7.16 -15.87
N VAL A 27 -1.87 -8.30 -15.28
CA VAL A 27 -3.07 -9.09 -15.59
C VAL A 27 -3.82 -9.38 -14.29
N LEU A 28 -5.09 -9.01 -14.26
CA LEU A 28 -6.05 -9.37 -13.23
C LEU A 28 -7.07 -10.31 -13.85
N ASP A 29 -7.33 -11.42 -13.17
CA ASP A 29 -8.30 -12.44 -13.58
C ASP A 29 -9.17 -12.81 -12.38
N GLY A 30 -10.42 -12.36 -12.42
CA GLY A 30 -11.37 -12.58 -11.33
C GLY A 30 -10.97 -11.96 -9.99
N PHE A 31 -10.14 -10.91 -10.00
CA PHE A 31 -9.54 -10.36 -8.78
C PHE A 31 -10.60 -9.66 -7.92
N GLY A 32 -10.64 -9.97 -6.63
CA GLY A 32 -11.53 -9.28 -5.72
C GLY A 32 -10.92 -9.03 -4.36
N VAL A 33 -11.54 -8.10 -3.64
CA VAL A 33 -11.07 -7.54 -2.37
C VAL A 33 -12.26 -7.30 -1.47
N ALA A 34 -12.18 -7.82 -0.24
CA ALA A 34 -13.13 -7.52 0.82
C ALA A 34 -12.41 -7.12 2.11
N PHE A 35 -13.11 -6.39 2.95
CA PHE A 35 -12.74 -6.10 4.33
C PHE A 35 -13.80 -6.70 5.25
N GLY A 36 -13.50 -7.87 5.82
CA GLY A 36 -14.44 -8.64 6.61
C GLY A 36 -15.62 -9.09 5.74
N LYS A 37 -16.83 -8.67 6.10
CA LYS A 37 -18.04 -8.97 5.34
C LYS A 37 -18.27 -8.03 4.15
N ASN A 38 -17.57 -6.89 4.11
CA ASN A 38 -17.80 -5.85 3.10
C ASN A 38 -16.96 -6.10 1.84
N ILE A 39 -17.61 -6.50 0.75
CA ILE A 39 -16.96 -6.72 -0.54
C ILE A 39 -16.86 -5.40 -1.29
N VAL A 40 -15.63 -4.96 -1.56
CA VAL A 40 -15.34 -3.71 -2.28
C VAL A 40 -15.13 -3.98 -3.76
N LEU A 41 -14.33 -5.00 -4.08
CA LEU A 41 -14.10 -5.48 -5.45
C LEU A 41 -14.59 -6.92 -5.52
N ALA A 42 -15.49 -7.22 -6.46
CA ALA A 42 -16.08 -8.53 -6.59
C ALA A 42 -15.31 -9.43 -7.56
N ASP A 43 -14.96 -8.84 -8.71
CA ASP A 43 -14.51 -9.58 -9.89
C ASP A 43 -13.94 -8.59 -10.91
N ILE A 44 -12.65 -8.30 -10.77
CA ILE A 44 -11.90 -7.40 -11.63
C ILE A 44 -11.06 -8.25 -12.56
N SER A 45 -11.41 -8.18 -13.84
CA SER A 45 -10.59 -8.72 -14.93
C SER A 45 -10.10 -7.57 -15.78
N LEU A 46 -8.79 -7.38 -15.85
CA LEU A 46 -8.15 -6.22 -16.49
C LEU A 46 -6.75 -6.59 -16.96
N ARG A 47 -6.37 -6.11 -18.14
CA ARG A 47 -5.04 -6.28 -18.72
C ARG A 47 -4.45 -4.93 -19.06
N LEU A 48 -3.25 -4.65 -18.57
CA LEU A 48 -2.52 -3.43 -18.89
C LEU A 48 -1.34 -3.72 -19.81
N PRO A 49 -1.22 -3.01 -20.94
CA PRO A 49 -0.03 -3.10 -21.79
C PRO A 49 1.21 -2.56 -21.03
N PRO A 50 2.43 -2.91 -21.47
CA PRO A 50 3.67 -2.47 -20.82
C PRO A 50 3.98 -0.99 -20.99
N VAL A 51 3.29 -0.31 -21.91
CA VAL A 51 3.49 1.11 -22.24
C VAL A 51 2.13 1.78 -22.41
N GLY A 52 2.04 3.04 -22.00
CA GLY A 52 0.84 3.87 -22.14
C GLY A 52 0.11 4.13 -20.81
N THR A 53 -0.90 4.98 -20.88
CA THR A 53 -1.71 5.40 -19.74
C THR A 53 -3.10 4.76 -19.79
N CYS A 54 -3.38 3.96 -18.78
CA CYS A 54 -4.73 3.52 -18.47
C CYS A 54 -5.32 4.43 -17.39
N VAL A 55 -6.46 5.06 -17.67
CA VAL A 55 -7.20 5.85 -16.68
C VAL A 55 -8.33 5.03 -16.08
N LEU A 56 -8.32 4.89 -14.76
CA LEU A 56 -9.37 4.22 -14.00
C LEU A 56 -10.36 5.25 -13.47
N MET A 57 -11.56 5.27 -14.04
CA MET A 57 -12.66 6.15 -13.66
C MET A 57 -13.75 5.38 -12.90
N GLY A 58 -14.67 6.10 -12.27
CA GLY A 58 -15.78 5.53 -11.51
C GLY A 58 -16.24 6.43 -10.37
N PRO A 59 -17.38 6.14 -9.74
CA PRO A 59 -17.93 6.95 -8.66
C PRO A 59 -17.01 6.97 -7.43
N ALA A 60 -17.20 7.97 -6.57
CA ALA A 60 -16.60 7.97 -5.23
C ALA A 60 -17.01 6.69 -4.48
N GLY A 61 -16.07 6.05 -3.79
CA GLY A 61 -16.31 4.78 -3.10
C GLY A 61 -16.38 3.55 -4.03
N GLY A 62 -16.21 3.69 -5.35
CA GLY A 62 -16.27 2.57 -6.31
C GLY A 62 -15.12 1.57 -6.24
N GLY A 63 -14.21 1.67 -5.26
CA GLY A 63 -13.12 0.71 -5.05
C GLY A 63 -11.80 1.03 -5.78
N LYS A 64 -11.69 2.15 -6.50
CA LYS A 64 -10.49 2.55 -7.29
C LYS A 64 -9.21 2.58 -6.45
N SER A 65 -9.19 3.36 -5.37
CA SER A 65 -8.04 3.41 -4.45
C SER A 65 -7.80 2.08 -3.74
N THR A 66 -8.85 1.28 -3.51
CA THR A 66 -8.71 -0.08 -2.93
C THR A 66 -7.98 -1.01 -3.89
N LEU A 67 -8.27 -0.93 -5.19
CA LEU A 67 -7.56 -1.67 -6.23
C LEU A 67 -6.07 -1.30 -6.24
N LEU A 68 -5.76 -0.01 -6.38
CA LEU A 68 -4.37 0.48 -6.43
C LEU A 68 -3.57 0.08 -5.18
N ARG A 69 -4.12 0.29 -3.98
CA ARG A 69 -3.47 -0.07 -2.71
C ARG A 69 -3.28 -1.57 -2.55
N SER A 70 -4.19 -2.39 -3.09
CA SER A 70 -4.09 -3.85 -3.07
C SER A 70 -2.97 -4.35 -3.98
N LEU A 71 -2.85 -3.77 -5.19
CA LEU A 71 -1.78 -4.06 -6.13
C LEU A 71 -0.40 -3.69 -5.57
N ALA A 72 -0.28 -2.50 -5.00
CA ALA A 72 0.93 -2.01 -4.34
C ALA A 72 1.28 -2.73 -3.02
N GLY A 73 0.36 -3.54 -2.48
CA GLY A 73 0.56 -4.27 -1.23
C GLY A 73 0.32 -3.45 0.05
N VAL A 74 -0.11 -2.20 -0.06
CA VAL A 74 -0.40 -1.31 1.09
C VAL A 74 -1.52 -1.86 1.97
N ASN A 75 -2.52 -2.51 1.38
CA ASN A 75 -3.63 -3.09 2.15
C ASN A 75 -3.24 -4.38 2.90
N GLN A 76 -2.08 -5.00 2.63
CA GLN A 76 -1.71 -6.30 3.20
C GLN A 76 -1.58 -6.29 4.73
N ALA A 77 -1.36 -5.11 5.32
CA ALA A 77 -1.32 -4.94 6.77
C ALA A 77 -2.72 -4.87 7.43
N GLN A 78 -3.80 -4.86 6.65
CA GLN A 78 -5.17 -4.80 7.18
C GLN A 78 -5.65 -6.18 7.64
N PRO A 79 -6.00 -6.36 8.93
CA PRO A 79 -6.53 -7.60 9.47
C PRO A 79 -7.67 -8.18 8.65
N ASP A 80 -8.63 -7.35 8.28
CA ASP A 80 -9.86 -7.80 7.65
C ASP A 80 -9.73 -8.06 6.15
N LEU A 81 -8.55 -7.87 5.56
CA LEU A 81 -8.34 -8.05 4.13
C LEU A 81 -8.65 -9.50 3.70
N ARG A 82 -9.46 -9.64 2.66
CA ARG A 82 -9.63 -10.86 1.87
C ARG A 82 -9.33 -10.53 0.43
N GLN A 83 -8.60 -11.41 -0.23
CA GLN A 83 -8.33 -11.32 -1.66
C GLN A 83 -8.57 -12.68 -2.31
N TRP A 84 -9.04 -12.64 -3.55
CA TRP A 84 -9.23 -13.82 -4.39
C TRP A 84 -8.96 -13.46 -5.85
N GLY A 85 -9.04 -14.46 -6.72
CA GLY A 85 -8.65 -14.34 -8.12
C GLY A 85 -7.13 -14.42 -8.29
N ARG A 86 -6.67 -14.14 -9.51
CA ARG A 86 -5.25 -14.22 -9.87
C ARG A 86 -4.78 -12.86 -10.33
N VAL A 87 -3.59 -12.48 -9.89
CA VAL A 87 -2.92 -11.27 -10.34
C VAL A 87 -1.51 -11.61 -10.74
N PHE A 88 -1.13 -11.22 -11.95
CA PHE A 88 0.22 -11.34 -12.47
C PHE A 88 0.79 -9.96 -12.73
N TYR A 89 2.02 -9.74 -12.29
CA TYR A 89 2.80 -8.54 -12.56
C TYR A 89 4.12 -8.95 -13.19
N GLN A 90 4.39 -8.44 -14.39
CA GLN A 90 5.54 -8.82 -15.21
C GLN A 90 5.66 -10.35 -15.43
N GLY A 91 4.53 -11.02 -15.68
CA GLY A 91 4.50 -12.47 -15.89
C GLY A 91 4.59 -13.33 -14.62
N ALA A 92 4.81 -12.75 -13.44
CA ALA A 92 4.91 -13.48 -12.17
C ALA A 92 3.68 -13.22 -11.27
N PRO A 93 3.23 -14.19 -10.44
CA PRO A 93 2.19 -13.94 -9.46
C PRO A 93 2.54 -12.77 -8.53
N LEU A 94 1.57 -11.87 -8.33
CA LEU A 94 1.75 -10.70 -7.48
C LEU A 94 2.11 -11.12 -6.05
N GLY A 95 3.20 -10.58 -5.52
CA GLY A 95 3.71 -10.90 -4.18
C GLY A 95 4.92 -11.83 -4.16
N GLN A 96 5.29 -12.46 -5.27
CA GLN A 96 6.52 -13.26 -5.42
C GLN A 96 7.71 -12.45 -5.95
N GLY A 97 7.61 -11.11 -5.97
CA GLY A 97 8.63 -10.21 -6.53
C GLY A 97 8.34 -8.75 -6.22
N ARG A 98 8.84 -7.84 -7.08
CA ARG A 98 8.53 -6.40 -6.97
C ARG A 98 7.03 -6.16 -7.14
N ARG A 99 6.53 -5.10 -6.51
CA ARG A 99 5.14 -4.62 -6.69
C ARG A 99 5.15 -3.33 -7.50
N PRO A 100 4.02 -2.96 -8.14
CA PRO A 100 3.85 -1.63 -8.72
C PRO A 100 4.08 -0.52 -7.69
N VAL A 101 4.64 0.60 -8.12
CA VAL A 101 4.90 1.75 -7.23
C VAL A 101 3.66 2.63 -7.16
N LEU A 102 3.18 2.92 -5.95
CA LEU A 102 1.99 3.74 -5.72
C LEU A 102 2.36 5.15 -5.25
N VAL A 103 1.83 6.15 -5.96
CA VAL A 103 1.78 7.54 -5.49
C VAL A 103 0.40 7.78 -4.90
N GLN A 104 0.34 7.90 -3.58
CA GLN A 104 -0.89 8.23 -2.87
C GLN A 104 -1.19 9.73 -2.93
N GLN A 105 -2.47 10.09 -2.80
CA GLN A 105 -2.95 11.47 -2.74
C GLN A 105 -2.25 12.31 -1.65
N ASP A 106 -1.90 11.68 -0.53
CA ASP A 106 -1.18 12.28 0.59
C ASP A 106 0.34 12.14 0.39
N ALA A 107 1.01 13.24 0.02
CA ALA A 107 2.48 13.33 -0.13
C ALA A 107 3.25 13.29 1.22
N ARG A 108 2.73 12.57 2.22
CA ARG A 108 3.15 12.63 3.64
C ARG A 108 4.50 11.96 3.94
N TYR A 109 5.18 11.42 2.92
CA TYR A 109 6.46 10.70 3.04
C TYR A 109 7.63 11.43 2.38
N LEU A 110 7.53 12.75 2.27
CA LEU A 110 8.64 13.61 1.85
C LEU A 110 9.39 14.06 3.10
N THR A 111 10.50 13.39 3.42
CA THR A 111 11.43 13.78 4.48
C THR A 111 12.72 14.27 3.85
N SER A 112 13.37 15.27 4.44
CA SER A 112 14.60 15.88 3.93
C SER A 112 14.43 16.75 2.67
N THR A 113 15.54 17.03 1.98
CA THR A 113 15.56 17.92 0.81
C THR A 113 14.94 17.27 -0.43
N VAL A 114 14.52 18.09 -1.39
CA VAL A 114 14.05 17.62 -2.70
C VAL A 114 15.06 16.69 -3.38
N ARG A 115 16.35 17.02 -3.31
CA ARG A 115 17.45 16.20 -3.84
C ARG A 115 17.46 14.81 -3.21
N GLU A 116 17.44 14.71 -1.88
CA GLU A 116 17.50 13.41 -1.19
C GLU A 116 16.27 12.54 -1.49
N ASN A 117 15.10 13.16 -1.64
CA ASN A 117 13.88 12.47 -2.05
C ASN A 117 13.99 11.85 -3.45
N LEU A 118 14.63 12.54 -4.39
CA LEU A 118 14.85 12.02 -5.75
C LEU A 118 15.94 10.93 -5.76
N VAL A 119 17.08 11.18 -5.12
CA VAL A 119 18.21 10.23 -5.09
C VAL A 119 17.83 8.92 -4.39
N SER A 120 17.06 8.98 -3.30
CA SER A 120 16.63 7.78 -2.57
C SER A 120 15.80 6.82 -3.44
N SER A 121 15.16 7.34 -4.48
CA SER A 121 14.29 6.59 -5.40
C SER A 121 15.06 5.90 -6.53
N PHE A 122 16.35 6.23 -6.76
CA PHE A 122 17.13 5.57 -7.80
C PHE A 122 17.48 4.11 -7.42
N PRO A 123 17.24 3.12 -8.30
CA PRO A 123 17.46 1.70 -7.99
C PRO A 123 18.93 1.36 -7.75
N ASP A 124 19.85 2.15 -8.31
CA ASP A 124 21.30 1.98 -8.29
C ASP A 124 22.02 3.05 -7.46
N ARG A 125 21.31 3.79 -6.59
CA ARG A 125 21.86 4.95 -5.84
C ARG A 125 23.21 4.68 -5.16
N ASN A 126 23.42 3.47 -4.62
CA ASN A 126 24.62 3.08 -3.88
C ASN A 126 25.87 2.97 -4.78
N ARG A 127 25.68 2.95 -6.11
CA ARG A 127 26.75 2.88 -7.12
C ARG A 127 27.03 4.23 -7.78
N LEU A 128 26.26 5.27 -7.46
CA LEU A 128 26.36 6.57 -8.10
C LEU A 128 27.16 7.54 -7.21
N GLU A 129 28.15 8.20 -7.79
CA GLU A 129 28.81 9.35 -7.17
C GLU A 129 27.87 10.56 -7.11
N ARG A 130 28.15 11.53 -6.23
CA ARG A 130 27.31 12.73 -6.07
C ARG A 130 27.17 13.56 -7.37
N SER A 131 28.23 13.63 -8.16
CA SER A 131 28.23 14.29 -9.48
C SER A 131 27.24 13.61 -10.42
N GLU A 132 27.27 12.27 -10.48
CA GLU A 132 26.38 11.48 -11.32
C GLU A 132 24.92 11.53 -10.83
N GLN A 133 24.70 11.48 -9.52
CA GLN A 133 23.37 11.70 -8.93
C GLN A 133 22.79 13.06 -9.35
N THR A 134 23.60 14.12 -9.27
CA THR A 134 23.18 15.48 -9.65
C THR A 134 22.84 15.55 -11.13
N ARG A 135 23.72 15.04 -11.99
CA ARG A 135 23.49 14.99 -13.44
C ARG A 135 22.21 14.23 -13.78
N ARG A 136 21.97 13.08 -13.15
CA ARG A 136 20.78 12.26 -13.39
C ARG A 136 19.49 12.95 -12.94
N ILE A 137 19.53 13.66 -11.79
CA ILE A 137 18.41 14.49 -11.35
C ILE A 137 18.11 15.58 -12.37
N GLU A 138 19.13 16.30 -12.85
CA GLU A 138 18.95 17.37 -13.84
C GLU A 138 18.33 16.86 -15.13
N LEU A 139 18.81 15.72 -15.65
CA LEU A 139 18.27 15.08 -16.84
C LEU A 139 16.82 14.64 -16.63
N LEU A 140 16.51 14.01 -15.49
CA LEU A 140 15.15 13.58 -15.15
C LEU A 140 14.20 14.78 -15.10
N LEU A 141 14.54 15.82 -14.34
CA LEU A 141 13.70 17.01 -14.17
C LEU A 141 13.50 17.76 -15.49
N ALA A 142 14.53 17.83 -16.32
CA ALA A 142 14.42 18.44 -17.65
C ALA A 142 13.49 17.63 -18.58
N ALA A 143 13.55 16.30 -18.53
CA ALA A 143 12.76 15.44 -19.40
C ALA A 143 11.27 15.37 -19.02
N CYS A 144 10.96 15.35 -17.71
CA CYS A 144 9.60 15.18 -17.20
C CYS A 144 8.86 16.50 -16.85
N GLY A 145 9.45 17.66 -17.14
CA GLY A 145 8.82 18.96 -16.82
C GLY A 145 8.94 19.40 -15.36
N GLY A 146 9.90 18.85 -14.60
CA GLY A 146 10.18 19.17 -13.20
C GLY A 146 10.98 20.46 -12.97
N GLY A 147 10.84 21.45 -13.85
CA GLY A 147 11.70 22.66 -13.86
C GLY A 147 11.67 23.46 -12.57
N GLU A 148 10.51 23.57 -11.92
CA GLU A 148 10.36 24.27 -10.64
C GLU A 148 11.04 23.54 -9.46
N LEU A 149 11.14 22.21 -9.50
CA LEU A 149 11.87 21.45 -8.48
C LEU A 149 13.39 21.62 -8.62
N ARG A 150 13.88 21.92 -9.83
CA ARG A 150 15.31 22.13 -10.10
C ARG A 150 15.87 23.30 -9.30
N THR A 151 15.08 24.35 -9.08
CA THR A 151 15.50 25.52 -8.29
C THR A 151 15.34 25.30 -6.78
N ALA A 152 14.64 24.24 -6.38
CA ALA A 152 14.31 23.92 -4.99
C ALA A 152 15.04 22.66 -4.47
N LEU A 153 16.11 22.20 -5.14
CA LEU A 153 16.79 20.92 -4.81
C LEU A 153 17.26 20.82 -3.34
N GLU A 154 17.74 21.92 -2.77
CA GLU A 154 18.23 21.97 -1.38
C GLU A 154 17.13 22.38 -0.37
N GLN A 155 15.93 22.72 -0.85
CA GLN A 155 14.81 23.06 0.03
C GLN A 155 14.25 21.79 0.68
N ASP A 156 13.81 21.91 1.94
CA ASP A 156 13.04 20.88 2.61
C ASP A 156 11.73 20.61 1.85
N ALA A 157 11.50 19.35 1.49
CA ALA A 157 10.34 18.93 0.76
C ALA A 157 9.02 19.16 1.53
N LEU A 158 9.05 19.20 2.87
CA LEU A 158 7.88 19.56 3.69
C LEU A 158 7.47 21.02 3.52
N GLY A 159 8.45 21.91 3.28
CA GLY A 159 8.26 23.35 3.09
C GLY A 159 7.82 23.76 1.68
N LEU A 160 7.72 22.82 0.74
CA LEU A 160 7.24 23.09 -0.61
C LEU A 160 5.74 23.37 -0.64
N ALA A 161 5.32 24.20 -1.60
CA ALA A 161 3.90 24.37 -1.92
C ALA A 161 3.25 23.04 -2.32
N LEU A 162 1.94 22.89 -2.09
CA LEU A 162 1.21 21.64 -2.37
C LEU A 162 1.39 21.12 -3.81
N PRO A 163 1.30 21.96 -4.88
CA PRO A 163 1.55 21.50 -6.24
C PRO A 163 2.94 20.88 -6.42
N LEU A 164 3.98 21.55 -5.90
CA LEU A 164 5.36 21.07 -5.99
C LEU A 164 5.61 19.80 -5.18
N ARG A 165 4.99 19.65 -4.01
CA ARG A 165 5.06 18.39 -3.23
C ARG A 165 4.46 17.21 -3.99
N ARG A 166 3.35 17.44 -4.71
CA ARG A 166 2.72 16.41 -5.53
C ARG A 166 3.54 16.07 -6.76
N LEU A 167 4.07 17.10 -7.44
CA LEU A 167 5.01 16.91 -8.55
C LEU A 167 6.25 16.11 -8.10
N LEU A 168 6.84 16.46 -6.96
CA LEU A 168 7.96 15.71 -6.39
C LEU A 168 7.58 14.26 -6.10
N SER A 169 6.41 14.02 -5.51
CA SER A 169 5.93 12.66 -5.22
C SER A 169 5.77 11.81 -6.48
N VAL A 170 5.26 12.40 -7.56
CA VAL A 170 5.15 11.72 -8.87
C VAL A 170 6.54 11.45 -9.44
N ILE A 171 7.41 12.45 -9.53
CA ILE A 171 8.75 12.30 -10.11
C ILE A 171 9.61 11.30 -9.32
N ARG A 172 9.46 11.23 -8.00
CA ARG A 172 10.08 10.18 -7.18
C ARG A 172 9.67 8.78 -7.63
N ALA A 173 8.38 8.56 -7.89
CA ALA A 173 7.93 7.28 -8.42
C ALA A 173 8.52 7.02 -9.82
N LEU A 174 8.55 8.02 -10.70
CA LEU A 174 9.17 7.89 -12.02
C LEU A 174 10.66 7.52 -11.93
N ALA A 175 11.37 8.09 -10.95
CA ALA A 175 12.79 7.84 -10.71
C ALA A 175 13.11 6.39 -10.32
N THR A 176 12.11 5.61 -9.87
CA THR A 176 12.27 4.18 -9.56
C THR A 176 12.42 3.31 -10.80
N ASP A 177 12.09 3.84 -11.98
CA ASP A 177 12.06 3.10 -13.25
C ASP A 177 11.18 1.83 -13.14
N ALA A 178 10.05 1.96 -12.42
CA ALA A 178 9.10 0.87 -12.22
C ALA A 178 8.30 0.57 -13.49
N PRO A 179 8.21 -0.69 -13.92
CA PRO A 179 7.41 -1.12 -15.08
C PRO A 179 5.95 -0.66 -15.07
N LEU A 180 5.37 -0.48 -13.88
CA LEU A 180 4.06 0.11 -13.68
C LEU A 180 4.06 1.07 -12.49
N ILE A 181 3.56 2.29 -12.73
CA ILE A 181 3.27 3.27 -11.69
C ILE A 181 1.76 3.44 -11.53
N LEU A 182 1.31 3.49 -10.28
CA LEU A 182 -0.07 3.68 -9.87
C LEU A 182 -0.21 5.09 -9.29
N LEU A 183 -1.13 5.89 -9.83
CA LEU A 183 -1.35 7.27 -9.38
C LEU A 183 -2.78 7.39 -8.82
N ASP A 184 -2.91 7.63 -7.52
CA ASP A 184 -4.20 7.74 -6.83
C ASP A 184 -4.55 9.23 -6.61
N GLU A 185 -5.27 9.82 -7.57
CA GLU A 185 -5.76 11.21 -7.51
C GLU A 185 -4.69 12.28 -7.24
N SER A 186 -3.51 12.14 -7.86
CA SER A 186 -2.33 13.00 -7.60
C SER A 186 -2.55 14.50 -7.89
N THR A 187 -3.58 14.86 -8.66
CA THR A 187 -3.94 16.24 -9.02
C THR A 187 -5.15 16.80 -8.26
N ALA A 188 -5.79 16.02 -7.37
CA ALA A 188 -7.05 16.40 -6.74
C ALA A 188 -6.99 17.73 -5.97
N GLY A 189 -7.83 18.71 -6.34
CA GLY A 189 -7.85 20.02 -5.69
C GLY A 189 -6.72 20.97 -6.09
N LEU A 190 -5.97 20.64 -7.16
CA LEU A 190 -5.11 21.61 -7.85
C LEU A 190 -5.90 22.31 -8.95
N GLU A 191 -5.55 23.57 -9.22
CA GLU A 191 -5.96 24.26 -10.44
C GLU A 191 -5.31 23.62 -11.68
N GLU A 192 -5.92 23.81 -12.84
CA GLU A 192 -5.49 23.17 -14.10
C GLU A 192 -4.03 23.52 -14.46
N SER A 193 -3.64 24.79 -14.32
CA SER A 193 -2.26 25.25 -14.55
C SER A 193 -1.24 24.59 -13.62
N SER A 194 -1.62 24.35 -12.36
CA SER A 194 -0.78 23.72 -11.34
C SER A 194 -0.69 22.19 -11.50
N ALA A 195 -1.66 21.58 -12.18
CA ALA A 195 -1.65 20.16 -12.48
C ALA A 195 -0.80 19.83 -13.71
N GLU A 196 -0.63 20.76 -14.64
CA GLU A 196 0.03 20.53 -15.93
C GLU A 196 1.46 19.97 -15.85
N PRO A 197 2.34 20.41 -14.92
CA PRO A 197 3.65 19.78 -14.75
C PRO A 197 3.55 18.29 -14.37
N ILE A 198 2.55 17.91 -13.56
CA ILE A 198 2.30 16.51 -13.19
C ILE A 198 1.85 15.72 -14.42
N LEU A 199 0.92 16.26 -15.21
CA LEU A 199 0.45 15.59 -16.44
C LEU A 199 1.57 15.43 -17.46
N THR A 200 2.46 16.42 -17.57
CA THR A 200 3.64 16.36 -18.43
C THR A 200 4.58 15.23 -17.99
N ALA A 201 4.83 15.11 -16.69
CA ALA A 201 5.67 14.04 -16.14
C ALA A 201 5.05 12.65 -16.42
N VAL A 202 3.73 12.52 -16.28
CA VAL A 202 2.98 11.29 -16.59
C VAL A 202 3.09 10.93 -18.07
N ARG A 203 2.84 11.90 -18.98
CA ARG A 203 2.95 11.68 -20.43
C ARG A 203 4.34 11.24 -20.83
N TRP A 204 5.37 11.88 -20.26
CA TRP A 204 6.75 11.51 -20.53
C TRP A 204 7.04 10.07 -20.13
N TYR A 205 6.63 9.66 -18.93
CA TYR A 205 6.87 8.29 -18.46
C TYR A 205 6.09 7.23 -19.25
N ALA A 206 4.85 7.55 -19.62
CA ALA A 206 3.97 6.68 -20.37
C ALA A 206 4.47 6.36 -21.79
N GLN A 207 5.47 7.08 -22.32
CA GLN A 207 6.10 6.78 -23.60
C GLN A 207 6.87 5.45 -23.60
N THR A 208 7.34 5.01 -22.45
CA THR A 208 8.18 3.81 -22.31
C THR A 208 7.72 2.84 -21.23
N HIS A 209 6.80 3.25 -20.36
CA HIS A 209 6.30 2.47 -19.23
C HIS A 209 4.78 2.54 -19.12
N ALA A 210 4.19 1.70 -18.28
CA ALA A 210 2.77 1.72 -18.01
C ALA A 210 2.43 2.65 -16.84
N VAL A 211 1.32 3.37 -16.97
CA VAL A 211 0.73 4.17 -15.89
C VAL A 211 -0.74 3.80 -15.70
N LEU A 212 -1.12 3.48 -14.46
CA LEU A 212 -2.52 3.38 -14.06
C LEU A 212 -2.90 4.60 -13.21
N LEU A 213 -3.69 5.50 -13.80
CA LEU A 213 -4.08 6.77 -13.19
C LEU A 213 -5.54 6.75 -12.75
N VAL A 214 -5.79 7.05 -11.48
CA VAL A 214 -7.13 7.37 -10.97
C VAL A 214 -7.30 8.90 -10.97
N THR A 215 -8.33 9.38 -11.66
CA THR A 215 -8.71 10.81 -11.62
C THR A 215 -10.23 10.96 -11.74
N HIS A 216 -10.75 12.00 -11.10
CA HIS A 216 -12.14 12.44 -11.26
C HIS A 216 -12.28 13.59 -12.27
N HIS A 217 -11.17 14.10 -12.81
CA HIS A 217 -11.16 15.18 -13.80
C HIS A 217 -11.25 14.63 -15.23
N GLN A 218 -12.41 14.76 -15.87
CA GLN A 218 -12.61 14.25 -17.24
C GLN A 218 -11.66 14.89 -18.27
N ALA A 219 -11.31 16.17 -18.12
CA ALA A 219 -10.36 16.84 -19.02
C ALA A 219 -8.97 16.19 -18.97
N GLN A 220 -8.47 15.91 -17.76
CA GLN A 220 -7.19 15.22 -17.55
C GLN A 220 -7.24 13.79 -18.10
N ALA A 221 -8.35 13.08 -17.87
CA ALA A 221 -8.54 11.74 -18.41
C ALA A 221 -8.53 11.75 -19.95
N ARG A 222 -9.24 12.69 -20.59
CA ARG A 222 -9.25 12.87 -22.05
C ARG A 222 -7.86 13.21 -22.60
N ALA A 223 -7.08 13.99 -21.88
CA ALA A 223 -5.74 14.42 -22.31
C ALA A 223 -4.66 13.34 -22.18
N LEU A 224 -4.88 12.31 -21.34
CA LEU A 224 -3.86 11.32 -20.99
C LEU A 224 -4.21 9.90 -21.42
N ALA A 225 -5.48 9.53 -21.47
CA ALA A 225 -5.89 8.14 -21.57
C ALA A 225 -5.69 7.57 -22.98
N ASP A 226 -4.77 6.61 -23.11
CA ASP A 226 -4.79 5.66 -24.22
C ASP A 226 -5.98 4.71 -24.07
N ARG A 227 -6.27 4.34 -22.82
CA ARG A 227 -7.34 3.42 -22.43
C ARG A 227 -8.06 3.95 -21.18
N VAL A 228 -9.38 3.78 -21.12
CA VAL A 228 -10.20 4.17 -19.96
C VAL A 228 -10.99 2.96 -19.49
N VAL A 229 -10.95 2.73 -18.18
CA VAL A 229 -11.68 1.67 -17.50
C VAL A 229 -12.66 2.32 -16.53
N LEU A 230 -13.95 2.03 -16.68
CA LEU A 230 -14.97 2.41 -15.71
C LEU A 230 -15.16 1.30 -14.68
N LEU A 231 -14.88 1.62 -13.42
CA LEU A 231 -15.13 0.73 -12.29
C LEU A 231 -16.41 1.15 -11.55
N GLY A 232 -17.32 0.20 -11.34
CA GLY A 232 -18.57 0.43 -10.61
C GLY A 232 -19.13 -0.88 -10.05
N GLY A 233 -19.78 -0.84 -8.88
CA GLY A 233 -20.35 -2.05 -8.26
C GLY A 233 -19.32 -3.17 -8.06
N GLY A 234 -18.05 -2.83 -7.81
CA GLY A 234 -16.95 -3.78 -7.64
C GLY A 234 -16.54 -4.56 -8.89
N ARG A 235 -16.92 -4.11 -10.08
CA ARG A 235 -16.65 -4.76 -11.38
C ARG A 235 -16.25 -3.73 -12.44
N VAL A 236 -15.55 -4.18 -13.48
CA VAL A 236 -15.31 -3.39 -14.69
C VAL A 236 -16.63 -3.28 -15.46
N GLN A 237 -17.08 -2.06 -15.71
CA GLN A 237 -18.33 -1.75 -16.42
C GLN A 237 -18.08 -1.45 -17.89
N GLU A 238 -16.96 -0.81 -18.18
CA GLU A 238 -16.52 -0.51 -19.54
C GLU A 238 -14.99 -0.45 -19.57
N ASP A 239 -14.42 -0.93 -20.67
CA ASP A 239 -13.00 -0.94 -20.92
C ASP A 239 -12.77 -0.67 -22.42
N ALA A 240 -12.31 0.54 -22.73
CA ALA A 240 -12.26 1.04 -24.10
C ALA A 240 -11.05 1.97 -24.32
N SER A 241 -10.74 2.29 -25.57
CA SER A 241 -9.79 3.37 -25.87
C SER A 241 -10.31 4.69 -25.31
N GLY A 242 -9.41 5.62 -24.96
CA GLY A 242 -9.81 6.93 -24.46
C GLY A 242 -10.73 7.68 -25.43
N SER A 243 -10.47 7.59 -26.73
CA SER A 243 -11.34 8.19 -27.75
C SER A 243 -12.75 7.59 -27.74
N ALA A 244 -12.87 6.26 -27.77
CA ALA A 244 -14.16 5.58 -27.82
C ALA A 244 -14.97 5.80 -26.53
N PHE A 245 -14.32 5.70 -25.37
CA PHE A 245 -14.97 5.89 -24.07
C PHE A 245 -15.68 7.25 -23.96
N PHE A 246 -15.04 8.30 -24.45
CA PHE A 246 -15.51 9.68 -24.28
C PHE A 246 -16.39 10.21 -25.42
N SER A 247 -16.32 9.63 -26.61
CA SER A 247 -17.11 10.06 -27.78
C SER A 247 -18.29 9.13 -28.10
N ALA A 248 -18.17 7.86 -27.74
CA ALA A 248 -19.10 6.80 -28.12
C ALA A 248 -19.19 5.73 -27.03
N ALA A 249 -19.41 6.16 -25.78
CA ALA A 249 -19.48 5.24 -24.64
C ALA A 249 -20.52 4.15 -24.89
N ALA A 250 -20.11 2.90 -24.70
CA ALA A 250 -20.86 1.73 -25.16
C ALA A 250 -22.08 1.42 -24.27
N SER A 251 -22.00 1.78 -22.98
CA SER A 251 -23.03 1.49 -21.99
C SER A 251 -23.82 2.74 -21.56
N PRO A 252 -25.16 2.64 -21.38
CA PRO A 252 -25.96 3.70 -20.76
C PRO A 252 -25.44 4.13 -19.38
N LEU A 253 -24.81 3.20 -18.66
CA LEU A 253 -24.20 3.46 -17.35
C LEU A 253 -22.97 4.36 -17.48
N THR A 254 -22.14 4.14 -18.50
CA THR A 254 -20.98 4.99 -18.79
C THR A 254 -21.41 6.37 -19.23
N GLN A 255 -22.44 6.47 -20.08
CA GLN A 255 -23.03 7.75 -20.46
C GLN A 255 -23.54 8.52 -19.23
N SER A 256 -24.31 7.85 -18.36
CA SER A 256 -24.78 8.46 -17.10
C SER A 256 -23.63 8.92 -16.20
N PHE A 257 -22.54 8.17 -16.14
CA PHE A 257 -21.34 8.57 -15.40
C PHE A 257 -20.64 9.79 -16.03
N LEU A 258 -20.54 9.85 -17.35
CA LEU A 258 -19.96 11.01 -18.04
C LEU A 258 -20.80 12.27 -17.83
N ASP A 259 -22.13 12.14 -17.81
CA ASP A 259 -23.04 13.27 -17.64
C ASP A 259 -23.09 13.77 -16.19
N SER A 260 -23.09 12.85 -15.22
CA SER A 260 -23.43 13.17 -13.82
C SER A 260 -22.32 12.89 -12.80
N GLY A 261 -21.26 12.17 -13.19
CA GLY A 261 -20.23 11.64 -12.29
C GLY A 261 -20.71 10.53 -11.35
N ARG A 262 -21.95 10.05 -11.51
CA ARG A 262 -22.58 9.04 -10.64
C ARG A 262 -22.84 7.76 -11.42
N VAL A 263 -22.86 6.66 -10.68
CA VAL A 263 -23.25 5.34 -11.18
C VAL A 263 -24.22 4.75 -10.16
N ALA A 264 -25.46 4.50 -10.59
CA ALA A 264 -26.49 3.90 -9.76
C ALA A 264 -26.32 2.36 -9.70
N LEU A 265 -25.24 1.91 -9.07
CA LEU A 265 -25.01 0.48 -8.83
C LEU A 265 -24.98 0.18 -7.33
N PRO A 266 -25.60 -0.93 -6.90
CA PRO A 266 -25.48 -1.38 -5.52
C PRO A 266 -24.04 -1.82 -5.23
N SER A 267 -23.68 -1.83 -3.95
CA SER A 267 -22.45 -2.48 -3.50
C SER A 267 -22.52 -4.00 -3.79
N PRO A 268 -21.40 -4.67 -4.10
CA PRO A 268 -21.42 -6.07 -4.51
C PRO A 268 -22.07 -7.04 -3.51
N GLY A 269 -21.99 -6.74 -2.22
CA GLY A 269 -22.57 -7.53 -1.14
C GLY A 269 -23.91 -7.03 -0.62
N ALA A 270 -24.55 -6.07 -1.29
CA ALA A 270 -25.82 -5.51 -0.85
C ALA A 270 -26.93 -6.57 -0.84
N ASP A 271 -27.77 -6.55 0.19
CA ASP A 271 -28.93 -7.42 0.28
C ASP A 271 -30.01 -6.88 -0.68
N PRO A 272 -30.42 -7.65 -1.71
CA PRO A 272 -31.46 -7.22 -2.65
C PRO A 272 -32.77 -6.80 -1.98
N ALA A 273 -33.10 -7.38 -0.82
CA ALA A 273 -34.32 -7.03 -0.07
C ALA A 273 -34.26 -5.62 0.55
N THR A 274 -33.09 -5.00 0.61
CA THR A 274 -32.87 -3.67 1.20
C THR A 274 -32.72 -2.56 0.16
N LEU A 275 -32.74 -2.91 -1.13
CA LEU A 275 -32.61 -1.95 -2.23
C LEU A 275 -33.94 -1.26 -2.52
N SER A 276 -33.89 -0.01 -2.97
CA SER A 276 -35.06 0.67 -3.55
C SER A 276 -35.51 -0.03 -4.84
N GLU A 277 -36.80 0.03 -5.16
CA GLU A 277 -37.39 -0.66 -6.32
C GLU A 277 -36.69 -0.36 -7.66
N ASP A 278 -36.14 0.85 -7.82
CA ASP A 278 -35.48 1.29 -9.05
C ASP A 278 -34.01 0.85 -9.19
N VAL A 279 -33.44 0.17 -8.19
CA VAL A 279 -32.04 -0.25 -8.19
C VAL A 279 -31.94 -1.74 -8.53
N PRO A 280 -31.28 -2.12 -9.65
CA PRO A 280 -31.14 -3.53 -9.99
C PRO A 280 -30.30 -4.25 -8.92
N PRO A 281 -30.61 -5.53 -8.61
CA PRO A 281 -29.83 -6.30 -7.65
C PRO A 281 -28.39 -6.49 -8.13
N PRO A 282 -27.41 -6.60 -7.21
CA PRO A 282 -26.03 -6.85 -7.60
C PRO A 282 -25.91 -8.21 -8.29
N PRO A 283 -25.02 -8.36 -9.29
CA PRO A 283 -24.71 -9.65 -9.88
C PRO A 283 -24.26 -10.65 -8.81
N PRO A 284 -24.57 -11.95 -8.97
CA PRO A 284 -24.17 -12.96 -8.00
C PRO A 284 -22.64 -12.97 -7.80
N LEU A 285 -22.25 -13.20 -6.55
CA LEU A 285 -20.84 -13.33 -6.18
C LEU A 285 -20.27 -14.65 -6.71
N SER A 286 -19.01 -14.63 -7.13
CA SER A 286 -18.32 -15.87 -7.51
C SER A 286 -18.15 -16.80 -6.30
N PRO A 287 -18.01 -18.12 -6.49
CA PRO A 287 -17.74 -19.04 -5.38
C PRO A 287 -16.51 -18.65 -4.56
N ALA A 288 -15.48 -18.10 -5.23
CA ALA A 288 -14.28 -17.59 -4.57
C ALA A 288 -14.59 -16.37 -3.68
N ALA A 289 -15.43 -15.44 -4.14
CA ALA A 289 -15.85 -14.29 -3.34
C ALA A 289 -16.71 -14.71 -2.13
N VAL A 290 -17.61 -15.67 -2.30
CA VAL A 290 -18.43 -16.23 -1.20
C VAL A 290 -17.54 -16.92 -0.16
N ALA A 291 -16.60 -17.76 -0.60
CA ALA A 291 -15.65 -18.44 0.26
C ALA A 291 -14.76 -17.43 1.01
N ALA A 292 -14.23 -16.42 0.31
CA ALA A 292 -13.40 -15.38 0.89
C ALA A 292 -14.16 -14.56 1.95
N ARG A 293 -15.44 -14.25 1.72
CA ARG A 293 -16.31 -13.55 2.69
C ARG A 293 -16.57 -14.37 3.95
N ALA A 294 -16.64 -15.69 3.82
CA ALA A 294 -16.83 -16.61 4.94
C ALA A 294 -15.51 -16.97 5.64
N ALA A 295 -14.36 -16.76 4.99
CA ALA A 295 -13.07 -17.13 5.51
C ALA A 295 -12.70 -16.29 6.74
N PRO A 296 -12.18 -16.92 7.82
CA PRO A 296 -11.56 -16.18 8.90
C PRO A 296 -10.40 -15.36 8.34
N SER A 297 -10.14 -14.21 8.96
CA SER A 297 -9.02 -13.39 8.50
C SER A 297 -7.75 -14.15 8.84
N ALA A 298 -6.81 -14.18 7.89
CA ALA A 298 -5.47 -14.70 8.13
C ALA A 298 -4.70 -13.84 9.18
N MET A 299 -5.33 -12.80 9.72
CA MET A 299 -4.76 -11.65 10.40
C MET A 299 -5.67 -11.08 11.52
N ILE A 300 -6.66 -11.83 12.10
CA ILE A 300 -7.52 -11.31 13.19
C ILE A 300 -6.71 -11.15 14.47
N GLY A 301 -6.12 -9.98 14.67
CA GLY A 301 -5.55 -9.52 15.93
C GLY A 301 -6.45 -8.55 16.68
N PRO A 302 -6.02 -8.12 17.88
CA PRO A 302 -6.60 -7.00 18.62
C PRO A 302 -6.78 -5.75 17.76
N ARG A 303 -7.65 -4.84 18.20
CA ARG A 303 -7.84 -3.56 17.52
C ARG A 303 -6.52 -2.80 17.36
N ASP A 304 -6.28 -2.30 16.15
CA ASP A 304 -5.04 -1.61 15.75
C ASP A 304 -3.75 -2.44 15.84
N PHE A 305 -3.85 -3.76 15.92
CA PHE A 305 -2.74 -4.65 15.65
C PHE A 305 -2.26 -4.52 14.20
N ARG A 306 -0.94 -4.49 13.99
CA ARG A 306 -0.28 -4.41 12.68
C ARG A 306 0.99 -5.27 12.67
N TRP A 307 1.19 -6.06 11.61
CA TRP A 307 2.45 -6.76 11.40
C TRP A 307 3.51 -5.84 10.82
N VAL A 308 4.72 -5.92 11.36
CA VAL A 308 5.95 -5.36 10.78
C VAL A 308 6.65 -6.40 9.91
N VAL A 309 6.69 -7.64 10.39
CA VAL A 309 7.06 -8.82 9.63
C VAL A 309 5.88 -9.80 9.72
N PRO A 310 5.13 -10.03 8.63
CA PRO A 310 3.93 -10.86 8.64
C PRO A 310 4.16 -12.24 9.26
N GLY A 311 3.34 -12.60 10.25
CA GLY A 311 3.41 -13.88 10.95
C GLY A 311 4.61 -14.06 11.89
N GLN A 312 5.41 -13.02 12.13
CA GLN A 312 6.59 -13.10 12.99
C GLN A 312 6.67 -11.97 14.01
N LEU A 313 6.51 -10.71 13.56
CA LEU A 313 6.71 -9.54 14.42
C LEU A 313 5.64 -8.49 14.17
N GLY A 314 4.87 -8.13 15.21
CA GLY A 314 3.79 -7.15 15.13
C GLY A 314 3.75 -6.17 16.30
N GLY A 315 2.98 -5.09 16.12
CA GLY A 315 2.75 -4.04 17.10
C GLY A 315 1.27 -3.79 17.32
N LEU A 316 0.90 -3.43 18.55
CA LEU A 316 -0.47 -3.06 18.92
C LEU A 316 -0.51 -2.02 20.06
N PRO A 317 -1.64 -1.33 20.27
CA PRO A 317 -1.94 -0.68 21.55
C PRO A 317 -2.11 -1.70 22.67
N ARG A 318 -2.14 -1.24 23.92
CA ARG A 318 -2.32 -2.10 25.08
C ARG A 318 -3.62 -2.93 24.97
N PRO A 319 -3.55 -4.27 25.07
CA PRO A 319 -4.74 -5.12 25.18
C PRO A 319 -5.65 -4.67 26.32
N GLY A 320 -6.96 -4.66 26.12
CA GLY A 320 -7.92 -4.23 27.14
C GLY A 320 -8.12 -2.71 27.24
N ILE A 321 -7.51 -1.91 26.34
CA ILE A 321 -7.71 -0.44 26.36
C ILE A 321 -8.92 0.01 25.55
N VAL A 322 -9.30 -0.73 24.50
CA VAL A 322 -10.45 -0.41 23.64
C VAL A 322 -11.52 -1.50 23.66
N ALA A 323 -11.10 -2.76 23.66
CA ALA A 323 -11.98 -3.93 23.80
C ALA A 323 -11.75 -4.60 25.16
N GLU A 324 -12.55 -5.62 25.47
CA GLU A 324 -12.34 -6.42 26.67
C GLU A 324 -10.99 -7.16 26.59
N LEU A 325 -10.25 -7.18 27.69
CA LEU A 325 -8.90 -7.76 27.72
C LEU A 325 -8.87 -9.23 27.26
N ALA A 326 -9.88 -10.00 27.65
CA ALA A 326 -10.00 -11.40 27.25
C ALA A 326 -10.14 -11.58 25.73
N GLU A 327 -10.91 -10.70 25.07
CA GLU A 327 -11.11 -10.74 23.61
C GLU A 327 -9.82 -10.43 22.85
N ASP A 328 -9.07 -9.42 23.31
CA ASP A 328 -7.78 -9.07 22.71
C ASP A 328 -6.76 -10.21 22.89
N ILE A 329 -6.71 -10.84 24.06
CA ILE A 329 -5.81 -11.98 24.30
C ILE A 329 -6.18 -13.18 23.42
N GLU A 330 -7.48 -13.49 23.29
CA GLU A 330 -7.93 -14.56 22.40
C GLU A 330 -7.61 -14.25 20.93
N ALA A 331 -7.70 -12.98 20.51
CA ALA A 331 -7.31 -12.54 19.18
C ALA A 331 -5.80 -12.71 18.94
N LEU A 332 -4.95 -12.37 19.92
CA LEU A 332 -3.50 -12.61 19.82
C LEU A 332 -3.20 -14.11 19.67
N ALA A 333 -3.87 -14.96 20.43
CA ALA A 333 -3.69 -16.41 20.32
C ALA A 333 -4.11 -16.94 18.94
N ARG A 334 -5.23 -16.45 18.38
CA ARG A 334 -5.67 -16.80 17.01
C ARG A 334 -4.70 -16.35 15.92
N LEU A 335 -3.98 -15.24 16.13
CA LEU A 335 -2.88 -14.82 15.27
C LEU A 335 -1.64 -15.71 15.35
N GLY A 336 -1.60 -16.65 16.30
CA GLY A 336 -0.42 -17.46 16.58
C GLY A 336 0.66 -16.71 17.34
N VAL A 337 0.37 -15.56 17.96
CA VAL A 337 1.33 -14.86 18.81
C VAL A 337 1.68 -15.75 19.99
N THR A 338 2.97 -16.03 20.19
CA THR A 338 3.47 -16.86 21.28
C THR A 338 4.11 -16.04 22.39
N THR A 339 4.53 -14.80 22.09
CA THR A 339 5.20 -13.90 23.05
C THR A 339 4.66 -12.47 22.92
N LEU A 340 4.19 -11.91 24.03
CA LEU A 340 3.75 -10.52 24.14
C LEU A 340 4.75 -9.70 24.96
N VAL A 341 5.32 -8.67 24.33
CA VAL A 341 6.28 -7.74 24.93
C VAL A 341 5.57 -6.48 25.40
N THR A 342 5.65 -6.20 26.69
CA THR A 342 5.12 -4.99 27.33
C THR A 342 6.22 -3.94 27.42
N LEU A 343 6.01 -2.78 26.81
CA LEU A 343 6.98 -1.67 26.81
C LEU A 343 6.65 -0.57 27.84
N GLU A 344 5.51 -0.68 28.53
CA GLU A 344 5.14 0.26 29.60
C GLU A 344 6.07 0.17 30.81
N GLU A 345 6.23 1.26 31.57
CA GLU A 345 7.09 1.26 32.77
C GLU A 345 6.64 0.21 33.79
N THR A 346 5.33 -0.08 33.83
CA THR A 346 4.74 -1.12 34.65
C THR A 346 4.09 -2.19 33.77
N PRO A 347 4.12 -3.48 34.17
CA PRO A 347 3.38 -4.52 33.47
C PRO A 347 1.88 -4.29 33.63
N THR A 348 1.19 -4.00 32.53
CA THR A 348 -0.23 -3.64 32.53
C THR A 348 -1.16 -4.79 32.14
N VAL A 349 -0.63 -5.85 31.52
CA VAL A 349 -1.36 -7.06 31.16
C VAL A 349 -0.93 -8.19 32.11
N PRO A 350 -1.85 -8.84 32.85
CA PRO A 350 -1.50 -9.90 33.78
C PRO A 350 -0.87 -11.10 33.07
N ALA A 351 0.29 -11.55 33.56
CA ALA A 351 1.02 -12.67 32.98
C ALA A 351 0.23 -13.99 33.05
N GLU A 352 -0.59 -14.17 34.09
CA GLU A 352 -1.44 -15.35 34.27
C GLU A 352 -2.49 -15.49 33.15
N THR A 353 -3.11 -14.38 32.74
CA THR A 353 -4.09 -14.36 31.66
C THR A 353 -3.47 -14.69 30.31
N LEU A 354 -2.25 -14.19 30.06
CA LEU A 354 -1.49 -14.52 28.84
C LEU A 354 -1.08 -15.99 28.83
N ALA A 355 -0.59 -16.51 29.96
CA ALA A 355 -0.18 -17.90 30.09
C ALA A 355 -1.35 -18.87 29.84
N ALA A 356 -2.57 -18.54 30.29
CA ALA A 356 -3.78 -19.33 30.01
C ALA A 356 -4.11 -19.42 28.51
N ALA A 357 -3.70 -18.43 27.71
CA ALA A 357 -3.84 -18.42 26.26
C ALA A 357 -2.60 -18.97 25.52
N GLY A 358 -1.61 -19.52 26.24
CA GLY A 358 -0.35 -20.01 25.65
C GLY A 358 0.62 -18.90 25.23
N ILE A 359 0.42 -17.66 25.69
CA ILE A 359 1.24 -16.50 25.36
C ILE A 359 2.21 -16.21 26.50
N ARG A 360 3.50 -16.14 26.21
CA ARG A 360 4.54 -15.74 27.17
C ARG A 360 4.54 -14.22 27.35
N SER A 361 4.57 -13.76 28.60
CA SER A 361 4.76 -12.34 28.92
C SER A 361 6.24 -11.99 29.04
N VAL A 362 6.66 -10.91 28.37
CA VAL A 362 8.00 -10.30 28.48
C VAL A 362 7.82 -8.82 28.80
N HIS A 363 8.61 -8.27 29.72
CA HIS A 363 8.53 -6.86 30.13
C HIS A 363 9.86 -6.15 29.86
N LEU A 364 9.82 -5.11 29.03
CA LEU A 364 10.96 -4.28 28.65
C LEU A 364 10.58 -2.81 28.88
N PRO A 365 10.74 -2.28 30.11
CA PRO A 365 10.22 -0.98 30.47
C PRO A 365 10.93 0.15 29.70
N ILE A 366 10.15 1.00 29.02
CA ILE A 366 10.65 2.21 28.36
C ILE A 366 9.83 3.40 28.86
N VAL A 367 10.54 4.45 29.31
CA VAL A 367 9.93 5.72 29.73
C VAL A 367 9.10 6.30 28.58
N ASP A 368 7.90 6.78 28.89
CA ASP A 368 6.98 7.25 27.85
C ASP A 368 7.60 8.38 26.99
N MET A 369 7.38 8.29 25.67
CA MET A 369 7.92 9.20 24.64
C MET A 369 9.46 9.27 24.51
N GLU A 370 10.19 8.54 25.33
CA GLU A 370 11.65 8.40 25.24
C GLU A 370 12.05 7.18 24.41
N ALA A 371 13.35 6.93 24.33
CA ALA A 371 13.96 5.76 23.74
C ALA A 371 14.98 5.17 24.72
N PRO A 372 15.19 3.84 24.72
CA PRO A 372 16.16 3.19 25.59
C PRO A 372 17.60 3.61 25.25
N ASP A 373 18.54 3.26 26.12
CA ASP A 373 19.98 3.34 25.82
C ASP A 373 20.35 2.37 24.68
N GLU A 374 21.35 2.72 23.86
CA GLU A 374 21.72 1.89 22.70
C GLU A 374 22.23 0.49 23.10
N ALA A 375 22.94 0.36 24.23
CA ALA A 375 23.42 -0.94 24.69
C ALA A 375 22.27 -1.81 25.23
N GLU A 376 21.33 -1.18 25.94
CA GLU A 376 20.13 -1.85 26.44
C GLU A 376 19.23 -2.32 25.28
N ALA A 377 18.99 -1.46 24.29
CA ALA A 377 18.26 -1.80 23.09
C ALA A 377 18.90 -2.96 22.33
N ALA A 378 20.24 -3.02 22.25
CA ALA A 378 20.97 -4.11 21.62
C ALA A 378 20.79 -5.44 22.35
N LEU A 379 20.82 -5.42 23.69
CA LEU A 379 20.57 -6.62 24.50
C LEU A 379 19.16 -7.18 24.26
N TRP A 380 18.15 -6.30 24.20
CA TRP A 380 16.77 -6.69 23.92
C TRP A 380 16.59 -7.20 22.48
N CYS A 381 17.14 -6.50 21.49
CA CYS A 381 17.03 -6.92 20.10
C CYS A 381 17.69 -8.29 19.87
N ARG A 382 18.79 -8.58 20.58
CA ARG A 382 19.45 -9.89 20.57
C ARG A 382 18.57 -10.99 21.16
N ASP A 383 17.92 -10.76 22.31
CA ASP A 383 17.01 -11.74 22.92
C ASP A 383 15.82 -12.02 22.01
N LEU A 384 15.20 -10.97 21.47
CA LEU A 384 14.06 -11.07 20.56
C LEU A 384 14.44 -11.76 19.24
N ALA A 385 15.63 -11.47 18.69
CA ALA A 385 16.14 -12.18 17.51
C ALA A 385 16.28 -13.67 17.77
N GLY A 386 16.86 -14.07 18.91
CA GLY A 386 16.99 -15.49 19.28
C GLY A 386 15.63 -16.20 19.40
N ARG A 387 14.59 -15.49 19.84
CA ARG A 387 13.21 -16.02 19.91
C ARG A 387 12.57 -16.16 18.53
N LEU A 388 12.73 -15.15 17.67
CA LEU A 388 12.26 -15.22 16.28
C LEU A 388 12.94 -16.38 15.53
N ASP A 389 14.25 -16.57 15.73
CA ASP A 389 15.00 -17.69 15.16
C ASP A 389 14.52 -19.06 15.69
N ALA A 390 14.02 -19.10 16.94
CA ALA A 390 13.39 -20.28 17.53
C ALA A 390 11.92 -20.50 17.06
N GLY A 391 11.40 -19.64 16.18
CA GLY A 391 10.05 -19.74 15.63
C GLY A 391 8.96 -19.12 16.52
N GLU A 392 9.32 -18.35 17.55
CA GLU A 392 8.32 -17.58 18.31
C GLU A 392 7.73 -16.45 17.46
N VAL A 393 6.44 -16.20 17.65
CA VAL A 393 5.73 -15.08 17.02
C VAL A 393 5.54 -14.00 18.08
N ILE A 394 6.11 -12.83 17.81
CA ILE A 394 6.26 -11.76 18.80
C ILE A 394 5.32 -10.59 18.49
N ALA A 395 4.60 -10.14 19.50
CA ALA A 395 3.85 -8.90 19.47
C ALA A 395 4.38 -7.91 20.52
N MET A 396 4.51 -6.63 20.17
CA MET A 396 4.95 -5.58 21.08
C MET A 396 3.83 -4.57 21.33
N HIS A 397 3.65 -4.15 22.58
CA HIS A 397 2.65 -3.13 22.92
C HIS A 397 3.16 -2.06 23.88
N CYS A 398 2.54 -0.90 23.78
CA CYS A 398 2.56 0.15 24.78
C CYS A 398 1.17 0.76 24.87
N ARG A 399 0.93 1.73 25.78
CA ARG A 399 -0.40 2.30 26.02
C ARG A 399 -1.19 2.61 24.74
N ALA A 400 -0.66 3.49 23.88
CA ALA A 400 -1.32 3.88 22.62
C ALA A 400 -0.81 3.12 21.39
N GLY A 401 0.24 2.30 21.53
CA GLY A 401 0.86 1.57 20.41
C GLY A 401 1.53 2.46 19.36
N GLN A 402 2.01 3.66 19.73
CA GLN A 402 2.48 4.69 18.80
C GLN A 402 3.98 4.98 18.91
N GLY A 403 4.43 5.62 20.00
CA GLY A 403 5.85 5.96 20.22
C GLY A 403 6.75 4.73 20.45
N ARG A 404 6.71 4.20 21.68
CA ARG A 404 7.57 3.09 22.15
C ARG A 404 7.50 1.84 21.25
N THR A 405 6.29 1.43 20.87
CA THR A 405 6.04 0.28 20.01
C THR A 405 6.73 0.45 18.65
N GLY A 406 6.52 1.58 17.99
CA GLY A 406 7.17 1.88 16.71
C GLY A 406 8.70 1.91 16.82
N THR A 407 9.23 2.52 17.88
CA THR A 407 10.67 2.61 18.11
C THR A 407 11.32 1.25 18.28
N MET A 408 10.76 0.37 19.12
CA MET A 408 11.33 -0.97 19.32
C MET A 408 11.17 -1.89 18.12
N LEU A 409 10.06 -1.79 17.37
CA LEU A 409 9.88 -2.51 16.12
C LEU A 409 10.93 -2.09 15.08
N ALA A 410 11.18 -0.79 14.95
CA ALA A 410 12.22 -0.27 14.07
C ALA A 410 13.62 -0.72 14.54
N SER A 411 13.92 -0.70 15.84
CA SER A 411 15.17 -1.22 16.39
C SER A 411 15.40 -2.68 16.02
N GLN A 412 14.37 -3.53 16.08
CA GLN A 412 14.49 -4.92 15.70
C GLN A 412 14.79 -5.09 14.20
N LEU A 413 14.23 -4.26 13.33
CA LEU A 413 14.56 -4.25 11.90
C LEU A 413 16.01 -3.81 11.65
N ILE A 414 16.49 -2.81 12.39
CA ILE A 414 17.89 -2.35 12.32
C ILE A 414 18.83 -3.47 12.77
N TRP A 415 18.49 -4.16 13.85
CA TRP A 415 19.22 -5.34 14.32
C TRP A 415 19.28 -6.44 13.26
N ALA A 416 18.18 -6.66 12.53
CA ALA A 416 18.12 -7.61 11.42
C ALA A 416 18.87 -7.13 10.14
N GLY A 417 19.51 -5.96 10.18
CA GLY A 417 20.40 -5.47 9.13
C GLY A 417 19.86 -4.30 8.31
N ALA A 418 18.63 -3.83 8.55
CA ALA A 418 18.13 -2.61 7.91
C ALA A 418 18.92 -1.37 8.36
N SER A 419 18.98 -0.33 7.52
CA SER A 419 19.44 0.98 7.98
C SER A 419 18.36 1.66 8.82
N ALA A 420 18.73 2.63 9.66
CA ALA A 420 17.78 3.41 10.44
C ALA A 420 16.65 4.01 9.57
N ILE A 421 17.02 4.53 8.40
CA ILE A 421 16.08 5.14 7.45
C ILE A 421 15.13 4.08 6.89
N ALA A 422 15.65 2.95 6.40
CA ALA A 422 14.81 1.89 5.84
C ALA A 422 13.84 1.30 6.87
N ALA A 423 14.31 1.09 8.10
CA ALA A 423 13.48 0.63 9.21
C ALA A 423 12.38 1.64 9.55
N LEU A 424 12.72 2.93 9.63
CA LEU A 424 11.77 4.01 9.90
C LEU A 424 10.71 4.13 8.80
N ASP A 425 11.12 4.05 7.54
CA ASP A 425 10.23 4.07 6.38
C ASP A 425 9.24 2.91 6.41
N GLN A 426 9.74 1.70 6.72
CA GLN A 426 8.89 0.51 6.80
C GLN A 426 7.84 0.63 7.90
N VAL A 427 8.24 0.97 9.13
CA VAL A 427 7.29 1.07 10.25
C VAL A 427 6.27 2.19 10.01
N ARG A 428 6.70 3.36 9.51
CA ARG A 428 5.76 4.47 9.22
C ARG A 428 4.86 4.20 8.02
N GLY A 429 5.33 3.43 7.04
CA GLY A 429 4.50 2.95 5.93
C GLY A 429 3.36 2.03 6.39
N ILE A 430 3.55 1.33 7.51
CA ILE A 430 2.53 0.46 8.13
C ILE A 430 1.61 1.25 9.06
N ASN A 431 2.18 2.07 9.94
CA ASN A 431 1.43 2.96 10.83
C ASN A 431 2.14 4.32 10.91
N PRO A 432 1.56 5.38 10.32
CA PRO A 432 2.17 6.71 10.32
C PRO A 432 2.37 7.31 11.73
N ARG A 433 1.69 6.77 12.74
CA ARG A 433 1.84 7.18 14.14
C ARG A 433 2.95 6.41 14.87
N TRP A 434 3.69 5.54 14.19
CA TRP A 434 4.88 4.91 14.75
C TRP A 434 6.09 5.84 14.67
N VAL A 435 6.83 5.92 15.78
CA VAL A 435 7.99 6.81 15.96
C VAL A 435 7.59 8.27 15.74
N THR A 436 7.17 8.97 16.79
CA THR A 436 6.52 10.28 16.67
C THR A 436 7.39 11.44 17.13
N SER A 437 8.44 11.19 17.91
CA SER A 437 9.33 12.24 18.43
C SER A 437 10.67 12.29 17.71
N ASP A 438 11.26 13.49 17.59
CA ASP A 438 12.62 13.67 17.07
C ASP A 438 13.66 12.93 17.93
N ALA A 439 13.40 12.77 19.23
CA ALA A 439 14.25 12.00 20.12
C ALA A 439 14.32 10.52 19.70
N GLN A 440 13.18 9.91 19.37
CA GLN A 440 13.11 8.53 18.89
C GLN A 440 13.76 8.37 17.52
N VAL A 441 13.56 9.32 16.60
CA VAL A 441 14.21 9.30 15.27
C VAL A 441 15.74 9.38 15.43
N ARG A 442 16.23 10.32 16.26
CA ARG A 442 17.67 10.43 16.56
C ARG A 442 18.21 9.17 17.21
N PHE A 443 17.46 8.55 18.12
CA PHE A 443 17.86 7.28 18.72
C PHE A 443 18.04 6.19 17.66
N LEU A 444 17.11 5.99 16.71
CA LEU A 444 17.26 4.97 15.67
C LEU A 444 18.53 5.18 14.84
N ALA A 445 18.86 6.43 14.51
CA ALA A 445 20.10 6.76 13.81
C ALA A 445 21.35 6.45 14.66
N ARG A 446 21.33 6.77 15.96
CA ARG A 446 22.43 6.44 16.88
C ARG A 446 22.57 4.93 17.09
N PHE A 447 21.45 4.20 17.18
CA PHE A 447 21.42 2.75 17.35
C PHE A 447 21.99 2.01 16.13
N ASP A 448 21.59 2.41 14.92
CA ASP A 448 22.18 1.88 13.67
C ASP A 448 23.68 2.15 13.60
N ALA A 449 24.13 3.35 13.96
CA ALA A 449 25.55 3.67 14.06
C ALA A 449 26.26 2.84 15.14
N PHE A 450 25.62 2.62 16.30
CA PHE A 450 26.15 1.82 17.40
C PHE A 450 26.42 0.37 16.97
N LEU A 451 25.47 -0.27 16.29
CA LEU A 451 25.61 -1.65 15.81
C LEU A 451 26.68 -1.80 14.71
N ARG A 452 26.93 -0.74 13.92
CA ARG A 452 27.93 -0.74 12.84
C ARG A 452 29.34 -0.35 13.29
N ARG A 453 29.54 0.04 14.55
CA ARG A 453 30.89 0.34 15.07
C ARG A 453 31.74 -0.93 15.09
N PRO A 454 33.00 -0.89 14.62
CA PRO A 454 33.91 -2.01 14.80
C PRO A 454 34.16 -2.23 16.30
N GLN A 455 33.86 -3.44 16.77
CA GLN A 455 34.17 -3.84 18.14
C GLN A 455 35.69 -3.86 18.35
N PRO A 456 36.23 -3.29 19.44
CA PRO A 456 37.66 -3.36 19.71
C PRO A 456 38.10 -4.83 19.83
N SER A 457 39.15 -5.21 19.10
CA SER A 457 39.71 -6.55 19.17
C SER A 457 40.14 -6.88 20.61
N PRO A 458 39.78 -8.04 21.16
CA PRO A 458 40.25 -8.44 22.48
C PRO A 458 41.78 -8.54 22.45
N ARG A 459 42.43 -7.84 23.39
CA ARG A 459 43.88 -7.88 23.60
C ARG A 459 44.32 -9.13 24.34
#